data_AF-A0A1S2QK55-F1
#
_entry.id   AF-A0A1S2QK55-F1
#
_cell.length_a   1.000
_cell.length_b   1.000
_cell.length_c   1.000
_cell.angle_alpha   90.00
_cell.angle_beta   90.00
_cell.angle_gamma   90.00
#
_symmetry.space_group_name_H-M   'P 1'
#
loop_
_entity.id
_entity.type
_entity.pdbx_description
1 polymer ?
#
loop_
_entity_poly.entity_id
_entity_poly.type
_entity_poly.pdbx_seq_one_letter_code
_entity_poly.pdbx_strand_id
1 'polypeptide(L)'
;MRKRYYIKNGKGLEGVYLDNEDLRILKFIWNQRLLTTRQIASYYHELKGITQKGVANKLRSWAKYNVLVANEYVIRKQFGIHFKYYRIGKFGFEILKEEGLIQSKENVELDYKWFTNSIKNIEHFFATQEVVTQLHCYLLHTTFDSVFPLRNPHENALAENQLVLPDWVVSKENTIVNIETDSGREQLTVIENKIKNYEFIAKKHPENTYHILFSVIDDSFKSLMYQENREKRVAGIKNQMLTRPFLRIENLYIHVVPLKSAGLVAANILNGDAPLISEKRQEIVEDNMNFVWNTIFDDFHFKITACDDDIYPSNLESNYYADKCVWFQDKINKERKFRVLVVVMEEGSFKAFDRLHRLDQFNNGPNQFKCQIEFILVMYRTDEELQRDVLGRKFEKMLFGSLEGWLEQESESPIFYYTKSSYRKEVTELV
;
A
#
# COMPACT_ATOMS: atom_id res chain seq x y z
N MET A 1 -30.82 7.81 -12.66
CA MET A 1 -32.03 8.66 -12.46
C MET A 1 -31.65 9.80 -11.51
N ARG A 2 -32.12 11.04 -11.74
CA ARG A 2 -31.88 12.18 -10.83
C ARG A 2 -33.11 12.37 -9.96
N LYS A 3 -32.94 12.34 -8.64
CA LYS A 3 -34.00 12.61 -7.66
C LYS A 3 -33.76 13.96 -7.01
N ARG A 4 -34.83 14.70 -6.77
CA ARG A 4 -34.76 16.01 -6.11
C ARG A 4 -35.17 15.85 -4.66
N TYR A 5 -34.30 16.31 -3.76
CA TYR A 5 -34.53 16.29 -2.32
C TYR A 5 -34.75 17.72 -1.86
N TYR A 6 -35.85 17.95 -1.13
CA TYR A 6 -36.25 19.29 -0.70
C TYR A 6 -36.10 19.45 0.81
N ILE A 7 -35.71 20.65 1.23
CA ILE A 7 -35.74 21.10 2.61
C ILE A 7 -36.85 22.14 2.73
N LYS A 8 -37.75 21.92 3.68
CA LYS A 8 -38.76 22.90 4.03
C LYS A 8 -38.13 23.98 4.90
N ASN A 9 -37.57 25.01 4.28
CA ASN A 9 -37.18 26.23 4.99
C ASN A 9 -38.39 27.17 4.99
N GLY A 10 -38.69 27.86 6.10
CA GLY A 10 -39.91 28.68 6.29
C GLY A 10 -40.18 29.80 5.27
N LYS A 11 -39.41 29.91 4.18
CA LYS A 11 -39.57 30.82 3.04
C LYS A 11 -39.83 30.13 1.69
N GLY A 12 -39.85 28.79 1.62
CA GLY A 12 -40.11 28.01 0.38
C GLY A 12 -39.43 26.62 0.36
N LEU A 13 -39.63 25.86 -0.72
CA LEU A 13 -38.93 24.59 -0.98
C LEU A 13 -37.58 24.88 -1.68
N GLU A 14 -36.48 24.86 -0.93
CA GLU A 14 -35.13 24.84 -1.49
C GLU A 14 -34.55 23.43 -1.37
N GLY A 15 -33.70 23.00 -2.31
CA GLY A 15 -33.27 21.61 -2.32
C GLY A 15 -32.05 21.33 -3.19
N VAL A 16 -31.58 20.09 -3.11
CA VAL A 16 -30.47 19.57 -3.92
C VAL A 16 -30.97 18.52 -4.89
N TYR A 17 -30.38 18.51 -6.07
CA TYR A 17 -30.51 17.39 -7.01
C TYR A 17 -29.36 16.43 -6.77
N LEU A 18 -29.69 15.16 -6.52
CA LEU A 18 -28.73 14.08 -6.37
C LEU A 18 -29.11 12.97 -7.34
N ASP A 19 -28.12 12.43 -8.03
CA ASP A 19 -28.26 11.14 -8.73
C ASP A 19 -27.66 9.99 -7.89
N ASN A 20 -27.73 8.77 -8.42
CA ASN A 20 -27.26 7.57 -7.71
C ASN A 20 -25.79 7.65 -7.30
N GLU A 21 -24.94 8.20 -8.16
CA GLU A 21 -23.52 8.35 -7.83
C GLU A 21 -23.31 9.43 -6.78
N ASP A 22 -24.11 10.49 -6.78
CA ASP A 22 -24.08 11.50 -5.71
C ASP A 22 -24.45 10.87 -4.37
N LEU A 23 -25.44 9.95 -4.35
CA LEU A 23 -25.78 9.16 -3.17
C LEU A 23 -24.63 8.23 -2.76
N ARG A 24 -23.91 7.64 -3.72
CA ARG A 24 -22.69 6.85 -3.42
C ARG A 24 -21.60 7.72 -2.79
N ILE A 25 -21.40 8.96 -3.24
CA ILE A 25 -20.47 9.91 -2.62
C ILE A 25 -20.92 10.26 -1.19
N LEU A 26 -22.20 10.52 -0.96
CA LEU A 26 -22.71 10.79 0.39
C LEU A 26 -22.52 9.59 1.32
N LYS A 27 -22.79 8.38 0.85
CA LYS A 27 -22.55 7.13 1.60
C LYS A 27 -21.06 6.94 1.90
N PHE A 28 -20.20 7.26 0.93
CA PHE A 28 -18.76 7.22 1.13
C PHE A 28 -18.31 8.19 2.22
N ILE A 29 -18.74 9.45 2.17
CA ILE A 29 -18.44 10.45 3.22
C ILE A 29 -19.00 10.00 4.58
N TRP A 30 -20.18 9.38 4.62
CA TRP A 30 -20.74 8.83 5.85
C TRP A 30 -19.85 7.73 6.46
N ASN A 31 -19.38 6.79 5.63
CA ASN A 31 -18.53 5.70 6.08
C ASN A 31 -17.15 6.18 6.53
N GLN A 32 -16.56 7.13 5.79
CA GLN A 32 -15.25 7.71 6.08
C GLN A 32 -15.26 8.78 7.18
N ARG A 33 -16.44 9.26 7.58
CA ARG A 33 -16.70 10.23 8.66
C ARG A 33 -16.20 11.65 8.38
N LEU A 34 -14.93 11.82 8.03
CA LEU A 34 -14.34 13.11 7.64
C LEU A 34 -13.44 12.92 6.43
N LEU A 35 -13.65 13.74 5.41
CA LEU A 35 -12.80 13.77 4.23
C LEU A 35 -12.48 15.21 3.83
N THR A 36 -11.26 15.44 3.35
CA THR A 36 -10.87 16.72 2.76
C THR A 36 -11.52 16.92 1.38
N THR A 37 -11.57 18.16 0.89
CA THR A 37 -11.99 18.43 -0.49
C THR A 37 -11.19 17.59 -1.51
N ARG A 38 -9.89 17.40 -1.29
CA ARG A 38 -9.02 16.65 -2.20
C ARG A 38 -9.43 15.18 -2.25
N GLN A 39 -9.58 14.54 -1.10
CA GLN A 39 -9.95 13.12 -1.02
C GLN A 39 -11.33 12.86 -1.63
N ILE A 40 -12.32 13.71 -1.32
CA ILE A 40 -13.64 13.59 -1.95
C ILE A 40 -13.50 13.77 -3.46
N ALA A 41 -12.70 14.73 -3.93
CA ALA A 41 -12.51 14.97 -5.34
C ALA A 41 -11.84 13.81 -6.06
N SER A 42 -10.83 13.16 -5.48
CA SER A 42 -10.19 11.98 -6.06
C SER A 42 -11.20 10.85 -6.26
N TYR A 43 -11.97 10.51 -5.22
CA TYR A 43 -12.99 9.46 -5.33
C TYR A 43 -14.11 9.82 -6.32
N TYR A 44 -14.53 11.09 -6.36
CA TYR A 44 -15.53 11.56 -7.34
C TYR A 44 -15.00 11.53 -8.77
N HIS A 45 -13.70 11.81 -8.94
CA HIS A 45 -13.06 11.77 -10.25
C HIS A 45 -13.09 10.35 -10.81
N GLU A 46 -12.70 9.35 -10.02
CA GLU A 46 -12.80 7.95 -10.45
C GLU A 46 -14.25 7.53 -10.73
N LEU A 47 -15.20 8.03 -9.95
CA LEU A 47 -16.61 7.69 -10.11
C LEU A 47 -17.30 8.32 -11.34
N LYS A 48 -16.90 9.55 -11.73
CA LYS A 48 -17.63 10.37 -12.71
C LYS A 48 -16.79 11.21 -13.66
N GLY A 49 -15.47 11.25 -13.50
CA GLY A 49 -14.59 12.16 -14.22
C GLY A 49 -14.78 13.64 -13.87
N ILE A 50 -15.38 13.98 -12.72
CA ILE A 50 -15.58 15.40 -12.34
C ILE A 50 -14.26 16.01 -11.91
N THR A 51 -13.98 17.24 -12.35
CA THR A 51 -12.79 17.99 -11.94
C THR A 51 -12.86 18.42 -10.47
N GLN A 52 -11.70 18.61 -9.83
CA GLN A 52 -11.63 19.08 -8.44
C GLN A 52 -12.40 20.38 -8.19
N LYS A 53 -12.37 21.33 -9.16
CA LYS A 53 -13.15 22.58 -9.10
C LYS A 53 -14.66 22.31 -9.13
N GLY A 54 -15.11 21.39 -9.99
CA GLY A 54 -16.51 20.97 -10.07
C GLY A 54 -17.00 20.36 -8.75
N VAL A 55 -16.18 19.47 -8.17
CA VAL A 55 -16.46 18.87 -6.85
C VAL A 55 -16.53 19.94 -5.77
N ALA A 56 -15.56 20.86 -5.68
CA ALA A 56 -15.56 21.93 -4.68
C ALA A 56 -16.81 22.82 -4.76
N ASN A 57 -17.31 23.14 -5.97
CA ASN A 57 -18.55 23.88 -6.16
C ASN A 57 -19.76 23.09 -5.64
N LYS A 58 -19.80 21.80 -5.93
CA LYS A 58 -20.88 20.91 -5.51
C LYS A 58 -20.92 20.74 -4.00
N LEU A 59 -19.77 20.52 -3.36
CA LEU A 59 -19.65 20.42 -1.91
C LEU A 59 -20.07 21.72 -1.20
N ARG A 60 -19.77 22.89 -1.77
CA ARG A 60 -20.27 24.19 -1.25
C ARG A 60 -21.79 24.27 -1.32
N SER A 61 -22.39 23.82 -2.42
CA SER A 61 -23.85 23.76 -2.55
C SER A 61 -24.46 22.81 -1.52
N TRP A 62 -23.93 21.60 -1.38
CA TRP A 62 -24.38 20.62 -0.39
C TRP A 62 -24.24 21.13 1.05
N ALA A 63 -23.15 21.86 1.35
CA ALA A 63 -22.98 22.49 2.66
C ALA A 63 -24.01 23.59 2.93
N LYS A 64 -24.36 24.42 1.93
CA LYS A 64 -25.42 25.45 2.05
C LYS A 64 -26.75 24.84 2.51
N TYR A 65 -27.05 23.63 2.04
CA TYR A 65 -28.28 22.90 2.34
C TYR A 65 -28.14 21.90 3.50
N ASN A 66 -27.07 21.97 4.30
CA ASN A 66 -26.83 21.05 5.42
C ASN A 66 -26.89 19.55 5.03
N VAL A 67 -26.65 19.24 3.75
CA VAL A 67 -26.38 17.89 3.28
C VAL A 67 -25.01 17.45 3.80
N LEU A 68 -24.06 18.40 3.81
CA LEU A 68 -22.76 18.27 4.43
C LEU A 68 -22.54 19.36 5.47
N VAL A 69 -21.66 19.12 6.43
CA VAL A 69 -21.08 20.16 7.29
C VAL A 69 -19.66 20.42 6.82
N ALA A 70 -19.38 21.66 6.41
CA ALA A 70 -18.05 22.10 6.02
C ALA A 70 -17.32 22.67 7.24
N ASN A 71 -16.08 22.25 7.43
CA ASN A 71 -15.16 22.82 8.39
C ASN A 71 -13.88 23.27 7.68
N GLU A 72 -13.10 24.11 8.35
CA GLU A 72 -11.84 24.62 7.84
C GLU A 72 -10.70 24.24 8.78
N TYR A 73 -9.59 23.80 8.20
CA TYR A 73 -8.36 23.50 8.91
C TYR A 73 -7.25 24.40 8.40
N VAL A 74 -6.43 24.92 9.31
CA VAL A 74 -5.31 25.81 9.01
C VAL A 74 -4.00 25.21 9.49
N ILE A 75 -3.14 24.89 8.54
CA ILE A 75 -1.77 24.45 8.78
C ILE A 75 -0.91 25.69 9.10
N ARG A 76 -0.77 26.03 10.38
CA ARG A 76 -0.15 27.30 10.82
C ARG A 76 1.34 27.45 10.46
N LYS A 77 2.12 26.36 10.38
CA LYS A 77 3.59 26.44 10.10
C LYS A 77 3.97 26.38 8.62
N GLN A 78 3.06 26.05 7.71
CA GLN A 78 3.32 26.08 6.25
C GLN A 78 2.56 27.24 5.62
N PHE A 79 2.93 28.48 5.95
CA PHE A 79 2.33 29.69 5.36
C PHE A 79 0.81 29.81 5.51
N GLY A 80 0.22 29.15 6.50
CA GLY A 80 -1.22 29.15 6.70
C GLY A 80 -1.98 28.43 5.60
N ILE A 81 -1.54 27.25 5.11
CA ILE A 81 -2.35 26.49 4.15
C ILE A 81 -3.73 26.19 4.76
N HIS A 82 -4.77 26.68 4.09
CA HIS A 82 -6.17 26.45 4.42
C HIS A 82 -6.72 25.31 3.57
N PHE A 83 -7.39 24.35 4.19
CA PHE A 83 -8.20 23.40 3.45
C PHE A 83 -9.53 23.13 4.15
N LYS A 84 -10.53 22.76 3.35
CA LYS A 84 -11.84 22.38 3.83
C LYS A 84 -11.95 20.87 3.95
N TYR A 85 -12.69 20.45 4.97
CA TYR A 85 -13.06 19.07 5.17
C TYR A 85 -14.53 18.97 5.54
N TYR A 86 -15.14 17.83 5.23
CA TYR A 86 -16.58 17.63 5.25
C TYR A 86 -16.95 16.36 5.98
N ARG A 87 -18.12 16.40 6.62
CA ARG A 87 -18.87 15.24 7.15
C ARG A 87 -20.32 15.31 6.68
N ILE A 88 -21.09 14.24 6.87
CA ILE A 88 -22.54 14.29 6.64
C ILE A 88 -23.17 15.35 7.56
N GLY A 89 -24.06 16.14 6.97
CA GLY A 89 -24.97 17.01 7.71
C GLY A 89 -26.27 16.29 7.99
N LYS A 90 -27.10 16.89 8.85
CA LYS A 90 -28.38 16.29 9.28
C LYS A 90 -29.26 15.92 8.08
N PHE A 91 -29.34 16.77 7.07
CA PHE A 91 -30.16 16.48 5.89
C PHE A 91 -29.57 15.39 5.01
N GLY A 92 -28.23 15.32 4.90
CA GLY A 92 -27.57 14.25 4.16
C GLY A 92 -27.78 12.88 4.80
N PHE A 93 -27.83 12.82 6.13
CA PHE A 93 -28.18 11.59 6.85
C PHE A 93 -29.62 11.15 6.58
N GLU A 94 -30.61 12.06 6.67
CA GLU A 94 -32.00 11.71 6.37
C GLU A 94 -32.15 11.21 4.93
N ILE A 95 -31.48 11.83 3.97
CA ILE A 95 -31.43 11.34 2.58
C ILE A 95 -30.90 9.89 2.52
N LEU A 96 -29.77 9.61 3.16
CA LEU A 96 -29.19 8.26 3.17
C LEU A 96 -30.14 7.23 3.82
N LYS A 97 -30.88 7.64 4.86
CA LYS A 97 -31.86 6.79 5.55
C LYS A 97 -33.11 6.55 4.69
N GLU A 98 -33.64 7.59 4.05
CA GLU A 98 -34.78 7.50 3.12
C GLU A 98 -34.48 6.60 1.93
N GLU A 99 -33.24 6.60 1.44
CA GLU A 99 -32.77 5.72 0.35
C GLU A 99 -32.37 4.32 0.83
N GLY A 100 -32.52 4.00 2.12
CA GLY A 100 -32.17 2.69 2.69
C GLY A 100 -30.67 2.37 2.64
N LEU A 101 -29.81 3.38 2.50
CA LEU A 101 -28.36 3.21 2.39
C LEU A 101 -27.66 3.06 3.74
N ILE A 102 -28.35 3.45 4.82
CA ILE A 102 -27.92 3.37 6.22
C ILE A 102 -29.09 2.93 7.11
N GLN A 103 -28.80 2.42 8.30
CA GLN A 103 -29.83 1.86 9.19
C GLN A 103 -30.57 2.94 9.97
N SER A 104 -31.87 2.74 10.21
CA SER A 104 -32.75 3.71 10.88
C SER A 104 -32.40 3.96 12.36
N LYS A 105 -31.68 3.02 13.00
CA LYS A 105 -31.22 3.07 14.39
C LYS A 105 -29.95 3.91 14.62
N GLU A 106 -29.21 4.26 13.56
CA GLU A 106 -28.00 5.09 13.69
C GLU A 106 -28.36 6.51 14.16
N ASN A 107 -27.54 7.13 15.02
CA ASN A 107 -27.77 8.50 15.51
C ASN A 107 -26.56 9.40 15.19
N VAL A 108 -26.78 10.31 14.25
CA VAL A 108 -25.79 11.28 13.73
C VAL A 108 -25.11 12.08 14.82
N GLU A 109 -25.85 12.59 15.79
CA GLU A 109 -25.32 13.54 16.78
C GLU A 109 -24.41 12.84 17.79
N LEU A 110 -24.82 11.65 18.24
CA LEU A 110 -24.04 10.81 19.15
C LEU A 110 -22.77 10.30 18.46
N ASP A 111 -22.91 9.76 17.24
CA ASP A 111 -21.79 9.29 16.43
C ASP A 111 -20.75 10.39 16.25
N TYR A 112 -21.19 11.61 15.97
CA TYR A 112 -20.26 12.72 15.74
C TYR A 112 -19.60 13.28 16.98
N LYS A 113 -20.34 13.45 18.08
CA LYS A 113 -19.76 13.94 19.32
C LYS A 113 -18.67 13.00 19.80
N TRP A 114 -18.97 11.70 19.77
CA TRP A 114 -18.01 10.67 20.13
C TRP A 114 -16.82 10.66 19.15
N PHE A 115 -17.08 10.66 17.84
CA PHE A 115 -16.02 10.59 16.83
C PHE A 115 -15.06 11.79 16.90
N THR A 116 -15.60 12.99 17.07
CA THR A 116 -14.79 14.22 17.21
C THR A 116 -13.91 14.17 18.47
N ASN A 117 -14.41 13.59 19.56
CA ASN A 117 -13.63 13.39 20.78
C ASN A 117 -12.58 12.26 20.64
N SER A 118 -12.82 11.30 19.76
CA SER A 118 -11.91 10.17 19.50
C SER A 118 -10.71 10.55 18.63
N ILE A 119 -10.86 11.52 17.72
CA ILE A 119 -9.74 12.01 16.91
C ILE A 119 -8.84 12.94 17.73
N LYS A 120 -7.71 12.40 18.19
CA LYS A 120 -6.67 13.19 18.89
C LYS A 120 -5.78 13.97 17.92
N ASN A 121 -5.56 13.44 16.71
CA ASN A 121 -4.73 14.06 15.69
C ASN A 121 -5.43 14.01 14.32
N ILE A 122 -5.98 15.14 13.90
CA ILE A 122 -6.76 15.24 12.66
C ILE A 122 -5.90 15.07 11.40
N GLU A 123 -4.63 15.49 11.41
CA GLU A 123 -3.76 15.32 10.25
C GLU A 123 -3.37 13.86 10.06
N HIS A 124 -3.12 13.14 11.15
CA HIS A 124 -2.89 11.69 11.11
C HIS A 124 -4.13 10.93 10.64
N PHE A 125 -5.32 11.31 11.12
CA PHE A 125 -6.58 10.75 10.62
C PHE A 125 -6.74 10.99 9.11
N PHE A 126 -6.46 12.21 8.62
CA PHE A 126 -6.55 12.49 7.19
C PHE A 126 -5.50 11.76 6.36
N ALA A 127 -4.31 11.51 6.90
CA ALA A 127 -3.31 10.68 6.25
C ALA A 127 -3.81 9.22 6.12
N THR A 128 -4.40 8.65 7.17
CA THR A 128 -5.07 7.32 7.08
C THR A 128 -6.19 7.34 6.04
N GLN A 129 -7.01 8.40 6.01
CA GLN A 129 -8.08 8.56 5.03
C GLN A 129 -7.57 8.68 3.59
N GLU A 130 -6.37 9.20 3.37
CA GLU A 130 -5.76 9.22 2.03
C GLU A 130 -5.52 7.80 1.53
N VAL A 131 -4.97 6.93 2.36
CA VAL A 131 -4.77 5.50 2.05
C VAL A 131 -6.09 4.83 1.74
N VAL A 132 -7.09 5.00 2.62
CA VAL A 132 -8.40 4.35 2.47
C VAL A 132 -9.15 4.89 1.24
N THR A 133 -9.04 6.19 0.95
CA THR A 133 -9.65 6.78 -0.24
C THR A 133 -9.03 6.23 -1.53
N GLN A 134 -7.70 6.17 -1.61
CA GLN A 134 -7.00 5.60 -2.75
C GLN A 134 -7.36 4.13 -2.95
N LEU A 135 -7.44 3.35 -1.87
CA LEU A 135 -7.90 1.97 -1.91
C LEU A 135 -9.30 1.86 -2.55
N HIS A 136 -10.25 2.68 -2.10
CA HIS A 136 -11.60 2.71 -2.69
C HIS A 136 -11.62 3.15 -4.15
N CYS A 137 -10.68 3.99 -4.58
CA CYS A 137 -10.48 4.32 -5.99
C CYS A 137 -10.01 3.10 -6.80
N TYR A 138 -8.99 2.38 -6.33
CA TYR A 138 -8.48 1.17 -7.01
C TYR A 138 -9.50 0.03 -7.03
N LEU A 139 -10.37 -0.05 -6.03
CA LEU A 139 -11.34 -1.13 -5.82
C LEU A 139 -12.79 -0.67 -6.05
N LEU A 140 -13.01 0.29 -6.95
CA LEU A 140 -14.33 0.92 -7.13
C LEU A 140 -15.48 -0.07 -7.44
N HIS A 141 -15.13 -1.21 -8.05
CA HIS A 141 -16.05 -2.27 -8.47
C HIS A 141 -15.91 -3.56 -7.66
N THR A 142 -15.08 -3.54 -6.61
CA THR A 142 -14.84 -4.71 -5.75
C THR A 142 -15.56 -4.51 -4.42
N THR A 143 -16.29 -5.54 -3.97
CA THR A 143 -16.91 -5.55 -2.64
C THR A 143 -15.87 -5.93 -1.58
N PHE A 144 -15.74 -5.10 -0.56
CA PHE A 144 -14.93 -5.35 0.63
C PHE A 144 -15.48 -4.56 1.81
N ASP A 145 -15.16 -4.99 3.02
CA ASP A 145 -15.48 -4.27 4.24
C ASP A 145 -14.40 -3.25 4.56
N SER A 146 -14.82 -2.07 5.02
CA SER A 146 -13.93 -0.96 5.35
C SER A 146 -14.47 -0.24 6.57
N VAL A 147 -13.75 -0.37 7.69
CA VAL A 147 -14.25 -0.01 9.00
C VAL A 147 -13.21 0.79 9.78
N PHE A 148 -13.65 1.93 10.32
CA PHE A 148 -12.95 2.60 11.40
C PHE A 148 -13.12 1.79 12.69
N PRO A 149 -12.06 1.21 13.29
CA PRO A 149 -12.20 0.20 14.35
C PRO A 149 -12.96 0.67 15.59
N LEU A 150 -12.95 1.97 15.85
CA LEU A 150 -13.67 2.55 16.98
C LEU A 150 -15.21 2.56 16.79
N ARG A 151 -15.75 2.25 15.59
CA ARG A 151 -17.18 2.38 15.23
C ARG A 151 -18.13 1.40 15.94
N ASN A 152 -17.66 0.40 16.70
CA ASN A 152 -18.56 -0.59 17.32
C ASN A 152 -18.14 -1.07 18.73
N PRO A 153 -18.37 -0.29 19.81
CA PRO A 153 -18.22 -0.80 21.17
C PRO A 153 -19.31 -1.81 21.58
N HIS A 154 -20.42 -1.93 20.82
CA HIS A 154 -21.57 -2.75 21.19
C HIS A 154 -21.81 -4.00 20.33
N GLU A 155 -21.10 -4.19 19.21
CA GLU A 155 -21.26 -5.38 18.34
C GLU A 155 -19.92 -6.05 17.96
N ASN A 156 -18.76 -5.48 18.33
CA ASN A 156 -17.49 -6.10 17.98
C ASN A 156 -17.13 -7.22 18.97
N ALA A 157 -17.14 -8.45 18.49
CA ALA A 157 -16.40 -9.59 19.07
C ALA A 157 -14.85 -9.37 19.13
N LEU A 158 -14.39 -8.14 18.87
CA LEU A 158 -13.02 -7.65 19.08
C LEU A 158 -12.87 -6.79 20.36
N ALA A 159 -13.97 -6.48 21.06
CA ALA A 159 -13.95 -5.58 22.22
C ALA A 159 -13.46 -6.24 23.53
N GLU A 160 -13.51 -7.57 23.63
CA GLU A 160 -13.03 -8.29 24.81
C GLU A 160 -11.57 -8.72 24.58
N ASN A 161 -10.62 -7.85 24.96
CA ASN A 161 -9.14 -8.02 24.92
C ASN A 161 -8.40 -7.60 23.64
N GLN A 162 -8.70 -6.44 23.05
CA GLN A 162 -7.92 -5.89 21.93
C GLN A 162 -6.50 -5.48 22.36
N LEU A 163 -5.49 -6.31 22.03
CA LEU A 163 -4.07 -5.97 22.21
C LEU A 163 -3.58 -4.88 21.24
N VAL A 164 -4.25 -4.69 20.09
CA VAL A 164 -3.98 -3.60 19.13
C VAL A 164 -5.27 -3.02 18.59
N LEU A 165 -5.31 -1.69 18.49
CA LEU A 165 -6.34 -0.96 17.78
C LEU A 165 -5.71 -0.30 16.53
N PRO A 166 -5.89 -0.86 15.32
CA PRO A 166 -5.41 -0.25 14.09
C PRO A 166 -6.05 1.11 13.82
N ASP A 167 -5.43 1.91 12.95
CA ASP A 167 -6.01 3.18 12.51
C ASP A 167 -7.21 2.94 11.56
N TRP A 168 -7.13 1.88 10.75
CA TRP A 168 -8.21 1.43 9.89
C TRP A 168 -8.13 -0.08 9.63
N VAL A 169 -9.27 -0.72 9.39
CA VAL A 169 -9.33 -2.13 8.96
C VAL A 169 -10.11 -2.22 7.68
N VAL A 170 -9.54 -2.91 6.70
CA VAL A 170 -10.25 -3.37 5.52
C VAL A 170 -10.15 -4.89 5.42
N SER A 171 -11.21 -5.54 4.94
CA SER A 171 -11.23 -6.99 4.82
C SER A 171 -12.05 -7.45 3.62
N LYS A 172 -11.63 -8.57 3.05
CA LYS A 172 -12.37 -9.28 2.01
C LYS A 172 -12.14 -10.76 2.25
N GLU A 173 -13.23 -11.50 2.45
CA GLU A 173 -13.17 -12.92 2.82
C GLU A 173 -12.30 -13.10 4.09
N ASN A 174 -11.29 -13.98 4.04
CA ASN A 174 -10.39 -14.24 5.16
C ASN A 174 -9.16 -13.32 5.19
N THR A 175 -9.04 -12.38 4.25
CA THR A 175 -7.91 -11.44 4.17
C THR A 175 -8.25 -10.16 4.92
N ILE A 176 -7.43 -9.81 5.92
CA ILE A 176 -7.60 -8.63 6.76
C ILE A 176 -6.37 -7.73 6.63
N VAL A 177 -6.57 -6.49 6.16
CA VAL A 177 -5.52 -5.47 6.10
C VAL A 177 -5.75 -4.44 7.21
N ASN A 178 -4.83 -4.41 8.16
CA ASN A 178 -4.74 -3.45 9.23
C ASN A 178 -3.83 -2.30 8.77
N ILE A 179 -4.37 -1.11 8.64
CA ILE A 179 -3.64 0.09 8.23
C ILE A 179 -3.14 0.80 9.49
N GLU A 180 -1.84 1.09 9.51
CA GLU A 180 -1.14 1.81 10.56
C GLU A 180 -0.40 3.00 9.94
N THR A 181 -0.88 4.21 10.18
CA THR A 181 -0.28 5.41 9.61
C THR A 181 0.84 5.91 10.52
N ASP A 182 2.09 5.87 10.05
CA ASP A 182 3.24 6.39 10.77
C ASP A 182 3.51 7.86 10.39
N SER A 183 3.27 8.74 11.36
CA SER A 183 3.67 10.16 11.25
C SER A 183 5.19 10.38 11.36
N GLY A 184 5.96 9.32 11.60
CA GLY A 184 7.40 9.36 11.79
C GLY A 184 7.84 9.92 13.14
N ARG A 185 6.91 10.01 14.10
CA ARG A 185 7.17 10.41 15.50
C ARG A 185 7.20 9.20 16.45
N GLU A 186 6.61 8.09 16.04
CA GLU A 186 6.55 6.89 16.84
C GLU A 186 7.95 6.28 16.97
N GLN A 187 8.34 5.81 18.15
CA GLN A 187 9.62 5.15 18.30
C GLN A 187 9.57 3.78 17.61
N LEU A 188 10.70 3.40 17.03
CA LEU A 188 10.92 2.12 16.37
C LEU A 188 10.57 0.91 17.27
N THR A 189 10.83 1.00 18.57
CA THR A 189 10.45 -0.01 19.58
C THR A 189 8.93 -0.15 19.77
N VAL A 190 8.17 0.93 19.60
CA VAL A 190 6.71 0.90 19.73
C VAL A 190 6.10 0.20 18.51
N ILE A 191 6.63 0.45 17.31
CA ILE A 191 6.24 -0.28 16.08
C ILE A 191 6.51 -1.77 16.25
N GLU A 192 7.68 -2.14 16.78
CA GLU A 192 8.00 -3.55 17.07
C GLU A 192 6.99 -4.20 18.02
N ASN A 193 6.56 -3.48 19.07
CA ASN A 193 5.57 -3.98 20.01
C ASN A 193 4.18 -4.14 19.38
N LYS A 194 3.76 -3.23 18.49
CA LYS A 194 2.53 -3.40 17.71
C LYS A 194 2.57 -4.70 16.87
N ILE A 195 3.69 -4.95 16.19
CA ILE A 195 3.88 -6.17 15.40
C ILE A 195 3.77 -7.43 16.28
N LYS A 196 4.38 -7.44 17.48
CA LYS A 196 4.25 -8.56 18.42
C LYS A 196 2.81 -8.84 18.83
N ASN A 197 2.03 -7.79 19.03
CA ASN A 197 0.61 -7.94 19.34
C ASN A 197 -0.18 -8.49 18.14
N TYR A 198 0.15 -8.09 16.91
CA TYR A 198 -0.42 -8.70 15.70
C TYR A 198 0.01 -10.16 15.51
N GLU A 199 1.25 -10.51 15.83
CA GLU A 199 1.72 -11.89 15.89
C GLU A 199 0.86 -12.73 16.86
N PHE A 200 0.53 -12.18 18.04
CA PHE A 200 -0.36 -12.86 18.98
C PHE A 200 -1.76 -13.09 18.38
N ILE A 201 -2.32 -12.08 17.72
CA ILE A 201 -3.64 -12.17 17.06
C ILE A 201 -3.61 -13.23 15.93
N ALA A 202 -2.61 -13.17 15.05
CA ALA A 202 -2.48 -14.09 13.92
C ALA A 202 -2.32 -15.55 14.37
N LYS A 203 -1.59 -15.80 15.47
CA LYS A 203 -1.47 -17.13 16.07
C LYS A 203 -2.76 -17.65 16.69
N LYS A 204 -3.60 -16.76 17.22
CA LYS A 204 -4.89 -17.12 17.84
C LYS A 204 -5.97 -17.40 16.79
N HIS A 205 -5.85 -16.81 15.60
CA HIS A 205 -6.83 -16.84 14.52
C HIS A 205 -6.20 -17.31 13.19
N PRO A 206 -5.73 -18.57 13.11
CA PRO A 206 -5.04 -19.10 11.93
C PRO A 206 -5.90 -19.16 10.67
N GLU A 207 -7.23 -19.08 10.80
CA GLU A 207 -8.19 -19.04 9.68
C GLU A 207 -8.12 -17.75 8.87
N ASN A 208 -7.59 -16.68 9.45
CA ASN A 208 -7.47 -15.38 8.82
C ASN A 208 -6.03 -15.11 8.37
N THR A 209 -5.90 -14.40 7.25
CA THR A 209 -4.64 -13.88 6.75
C THR A 209 -4.52 -12.40 7.11
N TYR A 210 -3.56 -12.08 7.95
CA TYR A 210 -3.35 -10.73 8.47
C TYR A 210 -2.25 -10.00 7.70
N HIS A 211 -2.59 -8.83 7.19
CA HIS A 211 -1.66 -7.88 6.59
C HIS A 211 -1.59 -6.64 7.45
N ILE A 212 -0.37 -6.25 7.83
CA ILE A 212 -0.13 -5.00 8.56
C ILE A 212 0.55 -4.05 7.59
N LEU A 213 -0.16 -3.00 7.20
CA LEU A 213 0.31 -2.00 6.26
C LEU A 213 0.69 -0.73 7.02
N PHE A 214 1.98 -0.56 7.25
CA PHE A 214 2.54 0.68 7.77
C PHE A 214 2.69 1.71 6.63
N SER A 215 1.87 2.75 6.68
CA SER A 215 1.88 3.86 5.73
C SER A 215 2.67 5.03 6.32
N VAL A 216 3.87 5.28 5.80
CA VAL A 216 4.72 6.38 6.29
C VAL A 216 4.36 7.66 5.55
N ILE A 217 3.92 8.70 6.27
CA ILE A 217 3.52 9.99 5.68
C ILE A 217 4.69 10.60 4.89
N ASP A 218 4.50 10.83 3.59
CA ASP A 218 5.46 11.44 2.68
C ASP A 218 4.96 12.80 2.13
N ASP A 219 5.62 13.33 1.11
CA ASP A 219 5.29 14.63 0.49
C ASP A 219 4.00 14.64 -0.33
N SER A 220 3.43 13.46 -0.61
CA SER A 220 2.12 13.36 -1.28
C SER A 220 0.97 13.87 -0.40
N PHE A 221 1.19 13.99 0.93
CA PHE A 221 0.22 14.49 1.89
C PHE A 221 0.71 15.76 2.58
N LYS A 222 0.00 16.88 2.34
CA LYS A 222 0.34 18.18 2.96
C LYS A 222 -0.01 18.15 4.46
N SER A 223 1.01 18.08 5.31
CA SER A 223 0.88 18.00 6.77
C SER A 223 2.02 18.74 7.49
N LEU A 224 1.75 19.24 8.70
CA LEU A 224 2.78 19.72 9.64
C LEU A 224 3.75 18.62 10.09
N MET A 225 3.35 17.36 9.94
CA MET A 225 4.15 16.20 10.31
C MET A 225 5.21 15.87 9.26
N TYR A 226 5.08 16.39 8.03
CA TYR A 226 6.09 16.24 7.00
C TYR A 226 7.09 17.41 7.06
N GLN A 227 8.36 17.10 7.30
CA GLN A 227 9.45 18.09 7.33
C GLN A 227 10.69 17.67 6.51
N GLU A 228 10.81 16.40 6.09
CA GLU A 228 12.01 15.86 5.43
C GLU A 228 11.71 14.62 4.57
N ASN A 229 12.67 14.17 3.76
CA ASN A 229 12.60 12.89 3.03
C ASN A 229 12.46 11.71 4.01
N ARG A 230 11.28 11.07 3.99
CA ARG A 230 10.88 9.97 4.90
C ARG A 230 11.28 8.58 4.41
N GLU A 231 11.98 8.46 3.29
CA GLU A 231 12.52 7.16 2.84
C GLU A 231 13.49 6.59 3.90
N LYS A 232 14.27 7.45 4.57
CA LYS A 232 15.12 7.03 5.72
C LYS A 232 14.32 6.39 6.84
N ARG A 233 13.08 6.83 7.08
CA ARG A 233 12.19 6.28 8.10
C ARG A 233 11.69 4.90 7.68
N VAL A 234 11.25 4.74 6.43
CA VAL A 234 10.88 3.44 5.87
C VAL A 234 12.05 2.46 5.98
N ALA A 235 13.25 2.88 5.55
CA ALA A 235 14.48 2.12 5.66
C ALA A 235 14.79 1.70 7.11
N GLY A 236 14.64 2.63 8.07
CA GLY A 236 14.85 2.37 9.49
C GLY A 236 13.89 1.32 10.06
N ILE A 237 12.61 1.38 9.70
CA ILE A 237 11.62 0.37 10.11
C ILE A 237 11.99 -0.98 9.50
N LYS A 238 12.29 -1.04 8.19
CA LYS A 238 12.72 -2.28 7.51
C LYS A 238 13.91 -2.93 8.19
N ASN A 239 14.97 -2.16 8.45
CA ASN A 239 16.18 -2.69 9.08
C ASN A 239 15.97 -3.24 10.49
N GLN A 240 15.13 -2.60 11.31
CA GLN A 240 14.92 -3.04 12.69
C GLN A 240 14.20 -4.40 12.77
N MET A 241 13.37 -4.71 11.79
CA MET A 241 12.56 -5.93 11.78
C MET A 241 13.17 -7.06 10.94
N LEU A 242 14.30 -6.83 10.28
CA LEU A 242 15.01 -7.89 9.57
C LEU A 242 15.30 -9.07 10.50
N THR A 243 15.23 -10.28 9.96
CA THR A 243 15.57 -11.54 10.66
C THR A 243 14.72 -11.87 11.90
N ARG A 244 13.61 -11.15 12.12
CA ARG A 244 12.76 -11.39 13.29
C ARG A 244 11.88 -12.64 13.12
N PRO A 245 11.63 -13.41 14.20
CA PRO A 245 10.86 -14.65 14.12
C PRO A 245 9.44 -14.51 13.54
N PHE A 246 8.78 -13.38 13.76
CA PHE A 246 7.42 -13.15 13.25
C PHE A 246 7.32 -13.18 11.72
N LEU A 247 8.43 -12.96 11.00
CA LEU A 247 8.46 -13.05 9.54
C LEU A 247 8.25 -14.48 9.03
N ARG A 248 8.33 -15.48 9.92
CA ARG A 248 8.10 -16.90 9.61
C ARG A 248 6.65 -17.32 9.82
N ILE A 249 5.80 -16.45 10.38
CA ILE A 249 4.38 -16.75 10.58
C ILE A 249 3.70 -16.71 9.23
N GLU A 250 3.10 -17.82 8.81
CA GLU A 250 2.55 -17.99 7.46
C GLU A 250 1.40 -17.02 7.18
N ASN A 251 0.47 -16.87 8.12
CA ASN A 251 -0.72 -16.02 7.98
C ASN A 251 -0.51 -14.56 8.44
N LEU A 252 0.74 -14.12 8.63
CA LEU A 252 1.08 -12.74 8.98
C LEU A 252 2.04 -12.13 7.96
N TYR A 253 1.64 -11.00 7.38
CA TYR A 253 2.40 -10.26 6.39
C TYR A 253 2.54 -8.81 6.81
N ILE A 254 3.75 -8.27 6.70
CA ILE A 254 4.06 -6.91 7.10
C ILE A 254 4.57 -6.17 5.87
N HIS A 255 4.00 -4.98 5.66
CA HIS A 255 4.29 -4.09 4.55
C HIS A 255 4.62 -2.71 5.12
N VAL A 256 5.73 -2.09 4.69
CA VAL A 256 6.01 -0.69 5.01
C VAL A 256 6.31 0.04 3.71
N VAL A 257 5.48 1.04 3.42
CA VAL A 257 5.58 1.84 2.20
C VAL A 257 5.35 3.32 2.50
N PRO A 258 5.83 4.22 1.63
CA PRO A 258 5.39 5.61 1.65
C PRO A 258 3.88 5.73 1.43
N LEU A 259 3.27 6.77 1.99
CA LEU A 259 1.83 6.99 1.95
C LEU A 259 1.27 7.04 0.53
N LYS A 260 2.02 7.57 -0.44
CA LYS A 260 1.62 7.61 -1.86
C LYS A 260 1.37 6.23 -2.49
N SER A 261 1.97 5.17 -1.93
CA SER A 261 1.85 3.80 -2.44
C SER A 261 0.86 2.95 -1.65
N ALA A 262 0.56 3.34 -0.41
CA ALA A 262 -0.17 2.50 0.54
C ALA A 262 -1.55 2.07 0.02
N GLY A 263 -2.28 2.95 -0.65
CA GLY A 263 -3.59 2.62 -1.22
C GLY A 263 -3.52 1.50 -2.27
N LEU A 264 -2.50 1.53 -3.15
CA LEU A 264 -2.29 0.53 -4.19
C LEU A 264 -1.86 -0.81 -3.60
N VAL A 265 -0.92 -0.79 -2.64
CA VAL A 265 -0.47 -2.01 -1.96
C VAL A 265 -1.65 -2.68 -1.23
N ALA A 266 -2.49 -1.92 -0.53
CA ALA A 266 -3.72 -2.46 0.07
C ALA A 266 -4.67 -3.06 -0.97
N ALA A 267 -4.79 -2.45 -2.16
CA ALA A 267 -5.65 -2.95 -3.23
C ALA A 267 -5.12 -4.28 -3.79
N ASN A 268 -3.82 -4.37 -4.06
CA ASN A 268 -3.16 -5.59 -4.51
C ASN A 268 -3.35 -6.73 -3.50
N ILE A 269 -3.25 -6.44 -2.20
CA ILE A 269 -3.51 -7.42 -1.14
C ILE A 269 -4.96 -7.93 -1.20
N LEU A 270 -5.95 -7.04 -1.26
CA LEU A 270 -7.36 -7.44 -1.30
C LEU A 270 -7.78 -8.12 -2.61
N ASN A 271 -7.07 -7.88 -3.71
CA ASN A 271 -7.28 -8.58 -4.97
C ASN A 271 -6.62 -9.97 -5.01
N GLY A 272 -5.73 -10.29 -4.05
CA GLY A 272 -4.95 -11.52 -4.05
C GLY A 272 -3.69 -11.45 -4.92
N ASP A 273 -3.31 -10.24 -5.38
CA ASP A 273 -2.10 -9.99 -6.16
C ASP A 273 -0.84 -9.89 -5.28
N ALA A 274 -1.02 -9.79 -3.95
CA ALA A 274 0.01 -9.81 -2.92
C ALA A 274 -0.51 -10.51 -1.64
N PRO A 275 0.31 -11.27 -0.91
CA PRO A 275 1.72 -11.52 -1.16
C PRO A 275 1.90 -12.58 -2.26
N LEU A 276 2.95 -12.44 -3.07
CA LEU A 276 3.24 -13.43 -4.11
C LEU A 276 3.73 -14.72 -3.44
N ILE A 277 3.01 -15.82 -3.65
CA ILE A 277 3.43 -17.17 -3.27
C ILE A 277 4.53 -17.69 -4.21
N SER A 278 5.22 -18.76 -3.82
CA SER A 278 6.40 -19.27 -4.55
C SER A 278 6.07 -19.65 -5.99
N GLU A 279 4.95 -20.31 -6.19
CA GLU A 279 4.46 -20.76 -7.49
C GLU A 279 4.24 -19.57 -8.42
N LYS A 280 3.62 -18.49 -7.92
CA LYS A 280 3.36 -17.30 -8.73
C LYS A 280 4.62 -16.54 -9.08
N ARG A 281 5.61 -16.50 -8.17
CA ARG A 281 6.91 -15.88 -8.48
C ARG A 281 7.68 -16.68 -9.52
N GLN A 282 7.63 -18.01 -9.45
CA GLN A 282 8.23 -18.88 -10.46
C GLN A 282 7.56 -18.68 -11.81
N GLU A 283 6.22 -18.68 -11.87
CA GLU A 283 5.46 -18.38 -13.09
C GLU A 283 5.87 -17.04 -13.70
N ILE A 284 5.93 -15.97 -12.89
CA ILE A 284 6.41 -14.65 -13.32
C ILE A 284 7.81 -14.73 -13.94
N VAL A 285 8.74 -15.46 -13.32
CA VAL A 285 10.09 -15.61 -13.86
C VAL A 285 10.07 -16.42 -15.16
N GLU A 286 9.33 -17.52 -15.23
CA GLU A 286 9.33 -18.42 -16.38
C GLU A 286 8.69 -17.84 -17.63
N ASP A 287 7.52 -17.22 -17.46
CA ASP A 287 6.78 -16.62 -18.57
C ASP A 287 7.55 -15.44 -19.17
N ASN A 288 8.21 -14.65 -18.32
CA ASN A 288 8.87 -13.43 -18.76
C ASN A 288 10.32 -13.67 -19.18
N MET A 289 11.10 -14.51 -18.50
CA MET A 289 12.51 -14.69 -18.88
C MET A 289 12.69 -15.22 -20.30
N ASN A 290 11.81 -16.12 -20.74
CA ASN A 290 11.91 -16.65 -22.10
C ASN A 290 11.55 -15.59 -23.15
N PHE A 291 10.53 -14.79 -22.91
CA PHE A 291 10.08 -13.76 -23.84
C PHE A 291 11.04 -12.57 -23.86
N VAL A 292 11.29 -11.99 -22.69
CA VAL A 292 12.18 -10.84 -22.51
C VAL A 292 13.55 -11.20 -23.08
N TRP A 293 14.23 -12.24 -22.59
CA TRP A 293 15.63 -12.49 -22.95
C TRP A 293 15.88 -13.12 -24.32
N ASN A 294 14.91 -13.81 -24.92
CA ASN A 294 15.10 -14.41 -26.26
C ASN A 294 14.46 -13.62 -27.39
N THR A 295 13.58 -12.65 -27.12
CA THR A 295 12.83 -11.93 -28.16
C THR A 295 13.13 -10.44 -28.19
N ILE A 296 13.29 -9.79 -27.04
CA ILE A 296 13.51 -8.33 -26.98
C ILE A 296 14.99 -8.00 -27.06
N PHE A 297 15.84 -8.90 -26.59
CA PHE A 297 17.25 -8.64 -26.32
C PHE A 297 18.21 -9.37 -27.26
N ASP A 298 17.96 -9.26 -28.57
CA ASP A 298 18.90 -9.80 -29.59
C ASP A 298 20.31 -9.21 -29.41
N ASP A 299 20.40 -7.93 -29.05
CA ASP A 299 21.66 -7.19 -28.79
C ASP A 299 22.27 -7.45 -27.41
N PHE A 300 21.57 -8.12 -26.49
CA PHE A 300 22.13 -8.42 -25.18
C PHE A 300 23.23 -9.47 -25.29
N HIS A 301 24.39 -9.18 -24.72
CA HIS A 301 25.61 -9.95 -24.92
C HIS A 301 25.58 -11.38 -24.34
N PHE A 302 24.56 -11.74 -23.55
CA PHE A 302 24.50 -13.03 -22.88
C PHE A 302 23.35 -13.90 -23.40
N LYS A 303 23.64 -15.19 -23.55
CA LYS A 303 22.65 -16.26 -23.65
C LYS A 303 22.33 -16.76 -22.25
N ILE A 304 21.05 -16.89 -21.94
CA ILE A 304 20.59 -17.36 -20.64
C ILE A 304 20.07 -18.79 -20.76
N THR A 305 20.49 -19.68 -19.85
CA THR A 305 20.03 -21.07 -19.81
C THR A 305 19.71 -21.51 -18.38
N ALA A 306 18.85 -22.52 -18.21
CA ALA A 306 18.55 -23.11 -16.91
C ALA A 306 19.82 -23.59 -16.19
N CYS A 307 19.84 -23.47 -14.87
CA CYS A 307 20.91 -23.95 -13.99
C CYS A 307 20.31 -24.97 -13.00
N ASP A 308 20.68 -26.24 -13.16
CA ASP A 308 20.20 -27.35 -12.31
C ASP A 308 21.16 -27.66 -11.15
N ASP A 309 22.07 -26.73 -10.84
CA ASP A 309 23.08 -26.94 -9.82
C ASP A 309 22.48 -26.89 -8.41
N ASP A 310 23.00 -27.73 -7.52
CA ASP A 310 22.71 -27.65 -6.09
C ASP A 310 23.47 -26.46 -5.47
N ILE A 311 22.80 -25.32 -5.41
CA ILE A 311 23.38 -24.02 -5.01
C ILE A 311 23.30 -23.80 -3.50
N TYR A 312 22.22 -24.27 -2.88
CA TYR A 312 21.86 -23.86 -1.53
C TYR A 312 22.47 -24.79 -0.48
N PRO A 313 23.10 -24.26 0.56
CA PRO A 313 23.57 -25.05 1.69
C PRO A 313 22.40 -25.57 2.53
N SER A 314 22.59 -26.70 3.22
CA SER A 314 21.53 -27.37 3.99
C SER A 314 20.99 -26.57 5.17
N ASN A 315 21.68 -25.49 5.57
CA ASN A 315 21.26 -24.60 6.65
C ASN A 315 20.41 -23.42 6.18
N LEU A 316 20.18 -23.26 4.86
CA LEU A 316 19.27 -22.26 4.33
C LEU A 316 17.87 -22.84 4.20
N GLU A 317 16.90 -22.25 4.90
CA GLU A 317 15.49 -22.63 4.78
C GLU A 317 14.96 -22.32 3.36
N SER A 318 14.11 -23.20 2.81
CA SER A 318 13.65 -23.13 1.41
C SER A 318 12.80 -21.89 1.09
N ASN A 319 12.15 -21.30 2.08
CA ASN A 319 11.44 -20.02 1.96
C ASN A 319 12.36 -18.85 1.58
N TYR A 320 13.68 -19.00 1.76
CA TYR A 320 14.68 -18.01 1.38
C TYR A 320 15.33 -18.26 0.02
N TYR A 321 14.97 -19.34 -0.68
CA TYR A 321 15.53 -19.61 -1.99
C TYR A 321 15.13 -18.53 -2.99
N ALA A 322 16.03 -18.25 -3.94
CA ALA A 322 15.71 -17.44 -5.10
C ALA A 322 14.65 -18.15 -5.94
N ASP A 323 13.87 -17.38 -6.70
CA ASP A 323 12.79 -17.91 -7.52
C ASP A 323 13.33 -18.73 -8.71
N LYS A 324 14.54 -18.41 -9.18
CA LYS A 324 15.27 -19.23 -10.17
C LYS A 324 16.78 -19.04 -10.06
N CYS A 325 17.54 -20.01 -10.55
CA CYS A 325 18.95 -19.84 -10.88
C CYS A 325 19.16 -20.08 -12.37
N VAL A 326 19.98 -19.25 -13.00
CA VAL A 326 20.29 -19.35 -14.41
C VAL A 326 21.77 -19.14 -14.68
N TRP A 327 22.21 -19.68 -15.80
CA TRP A 327 23.53 -19.43 -16.36
C TRP A 327 23.44 -18.27 -17.35
N PHE A 328 24.31 -17.28 -17.18
CA PHE A 328 24.60 -16.27 -18.18
C PHE A 328 25.89 -16.70 -18.90
N GLN A 329 25.83 -16.87 -20.21
CA GLN A 329 26.97 -17.21 -21.07
C GLN A 329 27.16 -16.14 -22.12
N ASP A 330 28.34 -15.53 -22.17
CA ASP A 330 28.66 -14.51 -23.17
C ASP A 330 28.57 -15.11 -24.59
N LYS A 331 27.81 -14.44 -25.47
CA LYS A 331 27.55 -14.87 -26.85
C LYS A 331 28.84 -14.84 -27.70
N ILE A 332 29.76 -13.93 -27.38
CA ILE A 332 31.04 -13.75 -28.07
C ILE A 332 32.11 -14.63 -27.41
N ASN A 333 32.33 -14.46 -26.11
CA ASN A 333 33.27 -15.27 -25.34
C ASN A 333 32.57 -16.44 -24.64
N LYS A 334 32.35 -17.53 -25.36
CA LYS A 334 31.63 -18.71 -24.84
C LYS A 334 32.24 -19.33 -23.56
N GLU A 335 33.50 -19.02 -23.23
CA GLU A 335 34.14 -19.45 -21.98
C GLU A 335 33.72 -18.61 -20.77
N ARG A 336 33.30 -17.36 -20.97
CA ARG A 336 32.76 -16.50 -19.92
C ARG A 336 31.34 -16.94 -19.60
N LYS A 337 31.20 -17.73 -18.54
CA LYS A 337 29.93 -18.26 -18.06
C LYS A 337 29.84 -18.12 -16.54
N PHE A 338 28.74 -17.57 -16.03
CA PHE A 338 28.54 -17.34 -14.60
C PHE A 338 27.08 -17.52 -14.17
N ARG A 339 26.88 -17.77 -12.88
CA ARG A 339 25.55 -18.02 -12.29
C ARG A 339 24.92 -16.75 -11.76
N VAL A 340 23.62 -16.62 -12.00
CA VAL A 340 22.80 -15.52 -11.50
C VAL A 340 21.57 -16.09 -10.81
N LEU A 341 21.30 -15.62 -9.60
CA LEU A 341 20.05 -15.89 -8.91
C LEU A 341 19.01 -14.84 -9.28
N VAL A 342 17.77 -15.26 -9.54
CA VAL A 342 16.67 -14.38 -9.91
C VAL A 342 15.64 -14.36 -8.77
N VAL A 343 15.30 -13.16 -8.29
CA VAL A 343 14.40 -12.94 -7.17
C VAL A 343 13.32 -11.92 -7.56
N VAL A 344 12.06 -12.33 -7.49
CA VAL A 344 10.91 -11.43 -7.64
C VAL A 344 10.66 -10.73 -6.31
N MET A 345 10.54 -9.41 -6.36
CA MET A 345 10.25 -8.56 -5.21
C MET A 345 8.85 -7.97 -5.30
N GLU A 346 8.33 -7.59 -4.14
CA GLU A 346 7.07 -6.87 -3.99
C GLU A 346 7.33 -5.60 -3.19
N GLU A 347 6.74 -4.49 -3.63
CA GLU A 347 6.89 -3.21 -2.94
C GLU A 347 6.49 -3.32 -1.47
N GLY A 348 7.37 -2.90 -0.57
CA GLY A 348 7.08 -2.83 0.87
C GLY A 348 7.10 -4.15 1.64
N SER A 349 7.13 -5.31 0.97
CA SER A 349 7.05 -6.63 1.62
C SER A 349 8.26 -6.96 2.48
N PHE A 350 8.04 -7.20 3.77
CA PHE A 350 9.12 -7.58 4.70
C PHE A 350 9.64 -8.99 4.44
N LYS A 351 8.77 -9.93 4.04
CA LYS A 351 9.20 -11.31 3.73
C LYS A 351 10.09 -11.33 2.49
N ALA A 352 9.72 -10.58 1.44
CA ALA A 352 10.55 -10.44 0.24
C ALA A 352 11.90 -9.77 0.58
N PHE A 353 11.87 -8.71 1.39
CA PHE A 353 13.08 -8.02 1.83
C PHE A 353 14.00 -8.88 2.71
N ASP A 354 13.46 -9.63 3.68
CA ASP A 354 14.23 -10.55 4.53
C ASP A 354 14.86 -11.66 3.69
N ARG A 355 14.14 -12.19 2.70
CA ARG A 355 14.68 -13.14 1.73
C ARG A 355 15.84 -12.57 0.95
N LEU A 356 15.68 -11.38 0.39
CA LEU A 356 16.76 -10.71 -0.32
C LEU A 356 17.98 -10.48 0.58
N HIS A 357 17.74 -10.08 1.83
CA HIS A 357 18.79 -9.90 2.83
C HIS A 357 19.52 -11.21 3.15
N ARG A 358 18.82 -12.33 3.30
CA ARG A 358 19.44 -13.64 3.53
C ARG A 358 20.31 -14.05 2.34
N LEU A 359 19.80 -13.92 1.12
CA LEU A 359 20.58 -14.24 -0.08
C LEU A 359 21.84 -13.36 -0.20
N ASP A 360 21.77 -12.08 0.17
CA ASP A 360 22.95 -11.19 0.25
C ASP A 360 23.98 -11.69 1.27
N GLN A 361 23.53 -12.11 2.46
CA GLN A 361 24.41 -12.68 3.49
C GLN A 361 25.12 -13.94 3.01
N PHE A 362 24.46 -14.78 2.20
CA PHE A 362 25.10 -15.98 1.64
C PHE A 362 26.03 -15.66 0.47
N ASN A 363 25.73 -14.61 -0.31
CA ASN A 363 26.58 -14.21 -1.44
C ASN A 363 27.87 -13.48 -1.00
N ASN A 364 27.81 -12.74 0.11
CA ASN A 364 28.89 -11.86 0.56
C ASN A 364 29.46 -12.20 1.95
N GLY A 365 28.85 -13.15 2.66
CA GLY A 365 29.20 -13.49 4.04
C GLY A 365 30.00 -14.79 4.20
N PRO A 366 30.18 -15.24 5.46
CA PRO A 366 30.97 -16.44 5.77
C PRO A 366 30.25 -17.74 5.43
N ASN A 367 28.91 -17.75 5.39
CA ASN A 367 28.11 -18.89 5.00
C ASN A 367 27.87 -18.80 3.49
N GLN A 368 28.75 -19.36 2.68
CA GLN A 368 28.65 -19.22 1.23
C GLN A 368 27.68 -20.23 0.62
N PHE A 369 27.13 -19.87 -0.54
CA PHE A 369 26.51 -20.85 -1.44
C PHE A 369 27.50 -21.97 -1.78
N LYS A 370 26.97 -23.15 -2.17
CA LYS A 370 27.79 -24.30 -2.60
C LYS A 370 28.62 -24.01 -3.85
N CYS A 371 28.22 -22.99 -4.61
CA CYS A 371 28.90 -22.53 -5.81
C CYS A 371 28.93 -20.99 -5.86
N GLN A 372 29.85 -20.44 -6.66
CA GLN A 372 29.95 -19.00 -6.84
C GLN A 372 28.75 -18.46 -7.62
N ILE A 373 28.14 -17.41 -7.06
CA ILE A 373 27.09 -16.60 -7.67
C ILE A 373 27.70 -15.24 -8.01
N GLU A 374 27.56 -14.79 -9.24
CA GLU A 374 28.15 -13.52 -9.69
C GLU A 374 27.37 -12.34 -9.10
N PHE A 375 26.05 -12.34 -9.31
CA PHE A 375 25.13 -11.38 -8.73
C PHE A 375 23.73 -11.98 -8.58
N ILE A 376 22.87 -11.25 -7.88
CA ILE A 376 21.45 -11.54 -7.74
C ILE A 376 20.67 -10.51 -8.57
N LEU A 377 19.89 -10.98 -9.54
CA LEU A 377 18.96 -10.19 -10.31
C LEU A 377 17.63 -10.09 -9.58
N VAL A 378 17.23 -8.87 -9.27
CA VAL A 378 16.02 -8.54 -8.52
C VAL A 378 15.00 -7.93 -9.47
N MET A 379 13.82 -8.53 -9.54
CA MET A 379 12.78 -8.18 -10.50
C MET A 379 11.53 -7.68 -9.80
N TYR A 380 11.04 -6.53 -10.23
CA TYR A 380 9.70 -6.03 -9.91
C TYR A 380 8.78 -6.24 -11.12
N ARG A 381 7.46 -6.18 -10.91
CA ARG A 381 6.52 -6.31 -12.03
C ARG A 381 6.46 -5.02 -12.83
N THR A 382 6.38 -3.88 -12.13
CA THR A 382 6.23 -2.55 -12.75
C THR A 382 7.40 -1.63 -12.41
N ASP A 383 7.63 -0.62 -13.25
CA ASP A 383 8.64 0.40 -12.97
C ASP A 383 8.29 1.20 -11.72
N GLU A 384 7.02 1.48 -11.46
CA GLU A 384 6.61 2.20 -10.27
C GLU A 384 6.83 1.39 -9.00
N GLU A 385 6.62 0.08 -8.99
CA GLU A 385 6.99 -0.77 -7.83
C GLU A 385 8.49 -0.65 -7.53
N LEU A 386 9.33 -0.77 -8.57
CA LEU A 386 10.78 -0.64 -8.48
C LEU A 386 11.21 0.73 -7.94
N GLN A 387 10.64 1.83 -8.46
CA GLN A 387 11.03 3.19 -8.07
C GLN A 387 10.52 3.56 -6.67
N ARG A 388 9.35 3.06 -6.27
CA ARG A 388 8.74 3.40 -4.98
C ARG A 388 9.26 2.56 -3.82
N ASP A 389 9.72 1.33 -4.07
CA ASP A 389 10.17 0.45 -2.98
C ASP A 389 11.49 0.93 -2.34
N VAL A 390 11.44 1.21 -1.04
CA VAL A 390 12.61 1.61 -0.25
C VAL A 390 13.20 0.36 0.40
N LEU A 391 14.36 -0.10 -0.03
CA LEU A 391 14.90 -1.39 0.41
C LEU A 391 15.34 -1.40 1.88
N GLY A 392 15.97 -0.34 2.38
CA GLY A 392 16.47 -0.25 3.76
C GLY A 392 17.97 -0.48 3.90
N ARG A 393 18.64 -1.07 2.91
CA ARG A 393 20.09 -1.29 2.92
C ARG A 393 20.69 -1.20 1.52
N LYS A 394 22.01 -1.00 1.48
CA LYS A 394 22.79 -1.11 0.25
C LYS A 394 23.12 -2.59 0.01
N PHE A 395 23.02 -3.01 -1.24
CA PHE A 395 23.36 -4.32 -1.77
C PHE A 395 24.39 -4.16 -2.88
N GLU A 396 25.54 -4.82 -2.74
CA GLU A 396 26.68 -4.59 -3.63
C GLU A 396 26.66 -5.46 -4.89
N LYS A 397 26.19 -6.71 -4.77
CA LYS A 397 26.12 -7.68 -5.87
C LYS A 397 24.69 -7.93 -6.32
N MET A 398 23.92 -6.86 -6.47
CA MET A 398 22.53 -6.93 -6.88
C MET A 398 22.22 -5.92 -7.97
N LEU A 399 21.50 -6.41 -8.98
CA LEU A 399 20.92 -5.60 -10.04
C LEU A 399 19.41 -5.64 -9.91
N PHE A 400 18.76 -4.50 -10.07
CA PHE A 400 17.32 -4.35 -9.95
C PHE A 400 16.75 -3.95 -11.31
N GLY A 401 15.59 -4.47 -11.66
CA GLY A 401 14.84 -4.01 -12.83
C GLY A 401 13.37 -4.35 -12.72
N SER A 402 12.60 -3.93 -13.71
CA SER A 402 11.17 -4.16 -13.81
C SER A 402 10.86 -4.95 -15.07
N LEU A 403 9.86 -5.83 -15.00
CA LEU A 403 9.39 -6.55 -16.16
C LEU A 403 8.77 -5.62 -17.19
N GLU A 404 7.88 -4.74 -16.76
CA GLU A 404 7.26 -3.72 -17.60
C GLU A 404 8.31 -2.90 -18.38
N GLY A 405 9.30 -2.33 -17.68
CA GLY A 405 10.33 -1.51 -18.32
C GLY A 405 11.17 -2.28 -19.33
N TRP A 406 11.43 -3.57 -19.11
CA TRP A 406 12.12 -4.41 -20.09
C TRP A 406 11.23 -4.82 -21.27
N LEU A 407 9.92 -4.94 -21.06
CA LEU A 407 8.95 -5.31 -22.11
C LEU A 407 8.65 -4.14 -23.05
N GLU A 408 8.67 -2.92 -22.56
CA GLU A 408 8.40 -1.71 -23.34
C GLU A 408 9.59 -1.24 -24.20
N GLN A 409 10.80 -1.73 -23.92
CA GLN A 409 12.02 -1.37 -24.65
C GLN A 409 12.17 -2.20 -25.92
N GLU A 410 11.49 -1.81 -27.01
CA GLU A 410 11.48 -2.57 -28.28
C GLU A 410 12.83 -2.63 -29.03
N SER A 411 13.92 -1.99 -28.56
CA SER A 411 15.22 -2.00 -29.28
C SER A 411 16.44 -1.52 -28.47
N GLU A 412 16.34 -1.36 -27.15
CA GLU A 412 17.44 -0.86 -26.31
C GLU A 412 17.92 -1.93 -25.35
N SER A 413 19.15 -1.79 -24.83
CA SER A 413 19.67 -2.69 -23.78
C SER A 413 18.84 -2.55 -22.50
N PRO A 414 18.67 -3.64 -21.72
CA PRO A 414 17.79 -3.60 -20.56
C PRO A 414 18.35 -2.62 -19.53
N ILE A 415 17.49 -1.75 -19.02
CA ILE A 415 17.89 -0.84 -17.94
C ILE A 415 17.92 -1.61 -16.63
N PHE A 416 19.07 -1.59 -15.98
CA PHE A 416 19.24 -2.08 -14.62
C PHE A 416 19.55 -0.95 -13.67
N TYR A 417 19.28 -1.20 -12.39
CA TYR A 417 19.56 -0.29 -11.30
C TYR A 417 20.43 -0.98 -10.26
N TYR A 418 21.23 -0.21 -9.54
CA TYR A 418 21.95 -0.65 -8.35
C TYR A 418 21.57 0.21 -7.16
N THR A 419 21.80 -0.30 -5.95
CA THR A 419 21.59 0.52 -4.75
C THR A 419 22.76 1.48 -4.53
N LYS A 420 22.50 2.79 -4.65
CA LYS A 420 23.47 3.83 -4.28
C LYS A 420 23.52 4.01 -2.75
N SER A 421 22.38 3.86 -2.10
CA SER A 421 22.22 3.96 -0.63
C SER A 421 21.11 3.03 -0.14
N SER A 422 20.85 3.02 1.17
CA SER A 422 19.76 2.23 1.77
C SER A 422 18.36 2.58 1.28
N TYR A 423 18.18 3.72 0.63
CA TYR A 423 16.87 4.21 0.22
C TYR A 423 16.83 4.74 -1.22
N ARG A 424 17.94 4.63 -1.96
CA ARG A 424 18.03 5.16 -3.33
C ARG A 424 18.69 4.17 -4.27
N LYS A 425 18.06 3.97 -5.42
CA LYS A 425 18.59 3.22 -6.56
C LYS A 425 19.05 4.21 -7.66
N GLU A 426 20.01 3.80 -8.47
CA GLU A 426 20.47 4.55 -9.65
C GLU A 426 20.65 3.61 -10.83
N VAL A 427 20.41 4.13 -12.03
CA VAL A 427 20.62 3.40 -13.29
C VAL A 427 22.09 3.00 -13.43
N THR A 428 22.33 1.84 -14.02
CA THR A 428 23.67 1.34 -14.35
C THR A 428 23.72 0.73 -15.74
N GLU A 429 24.84 0.95 -16.42
CA GLU A 429 25.21 0.33 -17.70
C GLU A 429 26.04 -0.96 -17.49
N LEU A 430 26.30 -1.37 -16.23
CA LEU A 430 27.28 -2.41 -15.86
C LEU A 430 26.87 -3.86 -16.16
N VAL A 431 26.15 -4.15 -17.24
CA VAL A 431 25.83 -5.55 -17.61
C VAL A 431 26.53 -5.99 -18.88
#